data_AF-A0A1C6TY97-F1
#
_entry.id   AF-A0A1C6TY97-F1
#
_cell.length_a   1.000
_cell.length_b   1.000
_cell.length_c   1.000
_cell.angle_alpha   90.00
_cell.angle_beta   90.00
_cell.angle_gamma   90.00
#
_symmetry.space_group_name_H-M   'P 1'
#
loop_
_entity.id
_entity.type
_entity.pdbx_description
1 polymer ?
#
loop_
_entity_poly.entity_id
_entity_poly.type
_entity_poly.pdbx_seq_one_letter_code
_entity_poly.pdbx_strand_id
1 'polypeptide(L)'
;MAGGSSTAGTRSARSRAAGNGGSGRSRPEGPPFRKPAWPKAYSFALVTGALFLFSWLGQFLFQMAVESNEASQHGQSFAWSEFLPQFFASTFENWQSEFLQLIWQAAGLALFYYWGSSQSRESDDRMEAKLDALLRERGLDPDNP
;
A
#
# COMPACT_ATOMS: atom_id res chain seq x y z
N MET A 1 84.96 9.28 27.89
CA MET A 1 85.27 7.86 27.60
C MET A 1 84.24 7.38 26.60
N ALA A 2 84.68 7.01 25.41
CA ALA A 2 83.84 6.59 24.30
C ALA A 2 83.83 5.07 24.16
N GLY A 3 82.70 4.52 23.70
CA GLY A 3 82.64 3.21 23.03
C GLY A 3 82.01 2.09 23.86
N GLY A 4 80.75 1.76 23.52
CA GLY A 4 80.10 0.51 23.86
C GLY A 4 79.22 0.10 22.67
N SER A 5 79.49 -1.07 22.10
CA SER A 5 78.97 -1.56 20.82
C SER A 5 77.97 -2.72 21.00
N SER A 6 77.07 -2.83 20.01
CA SER A 6 76.48 -4.07 19.46
C SER A 6 75.09 -4.54 19.92
N THR A 7 74.15 -4.61 18.97
CA THR A 7 73.26 -5.77 18.60
C THR A 7 72.27 -5.29 17.51
N ALA A 8 72.38 -5.72 16.25
CA ALA A 8 71.84 -6.94 15.63
C ALA A 8 70.31 -6.92 15.38
N GLY A 9 69.88 -7.08 14.11
CA GLY A 9 68.58 -7.70 13.77
C GLY A 9 67.65 -6.93 12.82
N THR A 10 67.68 -7.32 11.54
CA THR A 10 66.78 -6.96 10.43
C THR A 10 65.32 -7.41 10.57
N ARG A 11 64.33 -6.62 10.08
CA ARG A 11 63.12 -7.12 9.37
C ARG A 11 62.37 -6.06 8.55
N SER A 12 62.49 -6.20 7.22
CA SER A 12 61.50 -6.12 6.13
C SER A 12 60.13 -5.40 6.28
N ALA A 13 59.80 -4.67 5.19
CA ALA A 13 58.51 -4.64 4.45
C ALA A 13 57.48 -3.50 4.64
N ARG A 14 57.42 -2.64 3.60
CA ARG A 14 56.25 -2.34 2.73
C ARG A 14 54.99 -1.67 3.33
N SER A 15 54.71 -0.44 2.90
CA SER A 15 53.39 0.00 2.34
C SER A 15 53.55 1.37 1.63
N ARG A 16 53.42 1.44 0.30
CA ARG A 16 52.21 1.70 -0.51
C ARG A 16 51.62 3.13 -0.39
N ALA A 17 52.01 3.96 -1.37
CA ALA A 17 51.21 4.87 -2.21
C ALA A 17 50.09 5.78 -1.64
N ALA A 18 50.14 7.01 -2.19
CA ALA A 18 49.02 7.90 -2.57
C ALA A 18 48.42 8.83 -1.50
N GLY A 19 48.69 10.13 -1.68
CA GLY A 19 47.93 11.23 -1.08
C GLY A 19 47.72 12.32 -2.11
N ASN A 20 46.82 12.09 -3.09
CA ASN A 20 46.33 13.14 -3.98
C ASN A 20 45.29 13.97 -3.19
N GLY A 21 45.70 15.16 -2.74
CA GLY A 21 44.85 16.09 -1.98
C GLY A 21 43.71 16.60 -2.85
N GLY A 22 42.48 16.22 -2.46
CA GLY A 22 41.26 16.53 -3.18
C GLY A 22 40.95 18.03 -3.24
N SER A 23 40.66 18.50 -4.45
CA SER A 23 39.93 19.75 -4.68
C SER A 23 38.48 19.58 -4.22
N GLY A 24 38.16 20.07 -3.02
CA GLY A 24 36.80 20.14 -2.50
C GLY A 24 35.95 21.13 -3.29
N ARG A 25 35.23 20.66 -4.31
CA ARG A 25 34.07 21.37 -4.84
C ARG A 25 32.87 21.10 -3.92
N SER A 26 32.49 22.08 -3.13
CA SER A 26 31.24 22.06 -2.36
C SER A 26 30.06 21.89 -3.32
N ARG A 27 29.42 20.71 -3.30
CA ARG A 27 28.14 20.50 -3.97
C ARG A 27 27.05 21.22 -3.17
N PRO A 28 26.10 21.93 -3.81
CA PRO A 28 24.96 22.45 -3.09
C PRO A 28 24.08 21.26 -2.69
N GLU A 29 24.03 20.94 -1.40
CA GLU A 29 23.09 19.98 -0.83
C GLU A 29 21.69 20.60 -0.83
N GLY A 30 20.96 20.39 -1.92
CA GLY A 30 19.50 20.55 -1.93
C GLY A 30 18.83 19.33 -1.31
N PRO A 31 17.64 19.46 -0.70
CA PRO A 31 16.95 18.35 -0.06
C PRO A 31 16.73 17.18 -1.06
N PRO A 32 16.93 15.92 -0.63
CA PRO A 32 17.05 14.76 -1.53
C PRO A 32 15.77 14.40 -2.28
N PHE A 33 14.61 14.99 -1.93
CA PHE A 33 13.33 14.65 -2.54
C PHE A 33 12.58 15.91 -2.97
N ARG A 34 12.53 16.15 -4.29
CA ARG A 34 11.53 17.06 -4.86
C ARG A 34 10.16 16.39 -4.73
N LYS A 35 9.22 17.03 -4.04
CA LYS A 35 7.83 16.54 -3.95
C LYS A 35 7.30 16.31 -5.38
N PRO A 36 6.74 15.13 -5.70
CA PRO A 36 6.20 14.88 -7.03
C PRO A 36 5.12 15.92 -7.34
N ALA A 37 5.05 16.36 -8.60
CA ALA A 37 4.01 17.28 -9.04
C ALA A 37 2.62 16.67 -8.74
N TRP A 38 1.68 17.49 -8.28
CA TRP A 38 0.32 17.10 -7.88
C TRP A 38 -0.35 16.06 -8.81
N PRO A 39 -0.34 16.20 -10.16
CA PRO A 39 -0.94 15.19 -11.04
C PRO A 39 -0.24 13.82 -11.01
N LYS A 40 1.06 13.74 -10.72
CA LYS A 40 1.76 12.46 -10.54
C LYS A 40 1.49 11.83 -9.17
N ALA A 41 1.27 12.67 -8.15
CA ALA A 41 0.91 12.20 -6.81
C ALA A 41 -0.52 11.62 -6.76
N TYR A 42 -1.43 12.16 -7.57
CA TYR A 42 -2.85 11.72 -7.63
C TYR A 42 -3.21 11.02 -8.94
N SER A 43 -2.22 10.55 -9.71
CA SER A 43 -2.44 9.97 -11.04
C SER A 43 -3.44 8.81 -11.02
N PHE A 44 -3.40 7.97 -9.99
CA PHE A 44 -4.36 6.87 -9.83
C PHE A 44 -5.79 7.38 -9.66
N ALA A 45 -6.01 8.35 -8.76
CA ALA A 45 -7.34 8.92 -8.53
C ALA A 45 -7.87 9.64 -9.78
N LEU A 46 -7.00 10.33 -10.53
CA LEU A 46 -7.37 11.02 -11.77
C LEU A 46 -7.78 10.03 -12.87
N VAL A 47 -6.99 8.99 -13.10
CA VAL A 47 -7.30 7.98 -14.13
C VAL A 47 -8.57 7.22 -13.77
N THR A 48 -8.69 6.74 -12.53
CA THR A 48 -9.88 6.04 -12.05
C THR A 48 -11.11 6.95 -12.07
N GLY A 49 -10.97 8.21 -11.66
CA GLY A 49 -12.04 9.20 -11.73
C GLY A 49 -12.49 9.48 -13.16
N ALA A 50 -11.56 9.56 -14.11
CA ALA A 50 -11.89 9.74 -15.53
C ALA A 50 -12.64 8.53 -16.10
N LEU A 51 -12.18 7.31 -15.81
CA LEU A 51 -12.87 6.08 -16.23
C LEU A 51 -14.25 5.97 -15.59
N PHE A 52 -14.37 6.33 -14.31
CA PHE A 52 -15.64 6.37 -13.60
C PHE A 52 -16.62 7.35 -14.25
N LEU A 53 -16.20 8.59 -14.51
CA LEU A 53 -17.04 9.59 -15.16
C LEU A 53 -17.44 9.18 -16.57
N PHE A 54 -16.53 8.57 -17.33
CA PHE A 54 -16.84 8.03 -18.65
C PHE A 54 -17.92 6.93 -18.58
N SER A 55 -17.77 5.99 -17.65
CA SER A 55 -18.77 4.93 -17.43
C SER A 55 -20.12 5.49 -16.97
N TRP A 56 -20.10 6.43 -16.03
CA TRP A 56 -21.31 7.05 -15.48
C TRP A 56 -22.06 7.87 -16.53
N LEU A 57 -21.33 8.58 -17.40
CA LEU A 57 -21.92 9.28 -18.54
C LEU A 57 -22.52 8.30 -19.55
N GLY A 58 -21.85 7.16 -19.80
CA GLY A 58 -22.41 6.07 -20.59
C GLY A 58 -23.76 5.61 -20.04
N GLN A 59 -23.82 5.27 -18.75
CA GLN A 59 -25.06 4.87 -18.06
C GLN A 59 -26.16 5.93 -18.20
N PHE A 60 -25.83 7.20 -18.00
CA PHE A 60 -26.75 8.32 -18.15
C PHE A 60 -27.35 8.39 -19.56
N LEU A 61 -26.50 8.29 -20.59
CA LEU A 61 -26.94 8.33 -22.00
C LEU A 61 -27.80 7.12 -22.35
N PHE A 62 -27.45 5.93 -21.86
CA PHE A 62 -28.25 4.71 -22.07
C PHE A 62 -29.64 4.81 -21.42
N GLN A 63 -29.73 5.22 -20.15
CA GLN A 63 -31.03 5.42 -19.50
C GLN A 63 -31.86 6.48 -20.22
N MET A 64 -31.25 7.62 -20.57
CA MET A 64 -31.93 8.68 -21.31
C MET A 64 -32.47 8.17 -22.66
N ALA A 65 -31.69 7.35 -23.38
CA ALA A 65 -32.12 6.76 -24.65
C ALA A 65 -33.31 5.82 -24.45
N VAL A 66 -33.30 4.97 -23.43
CA VAL A 66 -34.41 4.06 -23.10
C VAL A 66 -35.67 4.84 -22.75
N GLU A 67 -35.59 5.78 -21.81
CA GLU A 67 -36.70 6.61 -21.35
C GLU A 67 -37.30 7.46 -22.48
N SER A 68 -36.45 8.06 -23.33
CA SER A 68 -36.92 8.83 -24.49
C SER A 68 -37.63 7.97 -25.53
N ASN A 69 -37.18 6.72 -25.72
CA ASN A 69 -37.79 5.77 -26.63
C ASN A 69 -39.13 5.27 -26.08
N GLU A 70 -39.21 4.98 -24.78
CA GLU A 70 -40.46 4.61 -24.10
C GLU A 70 -41.49 5.74 -24.13
N ALA A 71 -41.08 6.98 -23.85
CA ALA A 71 -41.97 8.15 -23.95
C ALA A 71 -42.55 8.27 -25.37
N SER A 72 -41.69 8.13 -26.39
CA SER A 72 -42.10 8.17 -27.80
C SER A 72 -43.10 7.05 -28.16
N GLN A 73 -42.89 5.83 -27.64
CA GLN A 73 -43.79 4.70 -27.87
C GLN A 73 -45.16 4.90 -27.21
N HIS A 74 -45.21 5.60 -26.07
CA HIS A 74 -46.45 5.95 -25.38
C HIS A 74 -47.08 7.26 -25.87
N GLY A 75 -46.51 7.91 -26.89
CA GLY A 75 -46.99 9.19 -27.43
C GLY A 75 -46.79 10.37 -26.47
N GLN A 76 -45.89 10.23 -25.50
CA GLN A 76 -45.54 11.25 -24.52
C GLN A 76 -44.25 11.97 -24.91
N SER A 77 -44.09 13.21 -24.45
CA SER A 77 -42.83 13.95 -24.58
C SER A 77 -41.88 13.60 -23.45
N PHE A 78 -40.58 13.46 -23.74
CA PHE A 78 -39.56 13.26 -22.72
C PHE A 78 -39.54 14.40 -21.69
N ALA A 79 -39.66 14.05 -20.41
CA ALA A 79 -39.73 15.00 -19.30
C ALA A 79 -38.47 14.93 -18.42
N TRP A 80 -37.63 15.97 -18.49
CA TRP A 80 -36.41 16.09 -17.67
C TRP A 80 -36.69 16.08 -16.16
N SER A 81 -37.85 16.60 -15.76
CA SER A 81 -38.30 16.65 -14.36
C SER A 81 -38.57 15.27 -13.76
N GLU A 82 -38.85 14.28 -14.60
CA GLU A 82 -39.08 12.89 -14.19
C GLU A 82 -37.80 12.07 -14.32
N PHE A 83 -37.07 12.28 -15.42
CA PHE A 83 -35.84 11.56 -15.71
C PHE A 83 -34.71 11.80 -14.69
N LEU A 84 -34.41 13.06 -14.32
CA LEU A 84 -33.27 13.34 -13.45
C LEU A 84 -33.43 12.71 -12.05
N PRO A 85 -34.57 12.90 -11.35
CA PRO A 85 -34.80 12.22 -10.07
C PRO A 85 -34.72 10.70 -10.20
N GLN A 86 -35.28 10.12 -11.27
CA GLN A 86 -35.29 8.68 -11.50
C GLN A 86 -33.87 8.13 -11.75
N PHE A 87 -33.07 8.82 -12.56
CA PHE A 87 -31.67 8.47 -12.82
C PHE A 87 -30.84 8.46 -11.53
N PHE A 88 -30.96 9.52 -10.71
CA PHE A 88 -30.26 9.60 -9.44
C PHE A 88 -30.77 8.55 -8.46
N ALA A 89 -32.09 8.35 -8.33
CA ALA A 89 -32.67 7.33 -7.47
C ALA A 89 -32.14 5.94 -7.84
N SER A 90 -32.22 5.56 -9.12
CA SER A 90 -31.68 4.29 -9.64
C SER A 90 -30.18 4.14 -9.36
N THR A 91 -29.40 5.21 -9.54
CA THR A 91 -27.96 5.19 -9.23
C THR A 91 -27.69 5.01 -7.74
N PHE A 92 -28.42 5.72 -6.87
CA PHE A 92 -28.27 5.64 -5.42
C PHE A 92 -28.81 4.34 -4.84
N GLU A 93 -29.87 3.76 -5.39
CA GLU A 93 -30.37 2.43 -5.02
C GLU A 93 -29.34 1.35 -5.33
N ASN A 94 -28.74 1.41 -6.53
CA ASN A 94 -27.65 0.51 -6.91
C ASN A 94 -26.45 0.68 -5.96
N TRP A 95 -26.08 1.91 -5.62
CA TRP A 95 -25.01 2.13 -4.64
C TRP A 95 -25.38 1.64 -3.25
N GLN A 96 -26.61 1.87 -2.81
CA GLN A 96 -27.10 1.44 -1.50
C GLN A 96 -26.98 -0.08 -1.36
N SER A 97 -27.43 -0.84 -2.36
CA SER A 97 -27.38 -2.31 -2.32
C SER A 97 -25.94 -2.82 -2.34
N GLU A 98 -25.08 -2.25 -3.18
CA GLU A 98 -23.67 -2.60 -3.26
C GLU A 98 -22.90 -2.30 -1.96
N PHE A 99 -23.12 -1.14 -1.35
CA PHE A 99 -22.51 -0.82 -0.05
C PHE A 99 -23.03 -1.74 1.05
N LEU A 100 -24.34 -2.03 1.07
CA LEU A 100 -24.92 -2.94 2.05
C LEU A 100 -24.32 -4.35 1.89
N GLN A 101 -24.15 -4.81 0.65
CA GLN A 101 -23.47 -6.08 0.34
C GLN A 101 -22.02 -6.07 0.82
N LEU A 102 -21.25 -5.04 0.50
CA LEU A 102 -19.85 -4.91 0.94
C LEU A 102 -19.71 -4.87 2.46
N ILE A 103 -20.59 -4.11 3.14
CA ILE A 103 -20.62 -4.04 4.60
C ILE A 103 -20.96 -5.41 5.18
N TRP A 104 -21.97 -6.09 4.65
CA TRP A 104 -22.35 -7.41 5.12
C TRP A 104 -21.25 -8.44 4.91
N GLN A 105 -20.58 -8.42 3.76
CA GLN A 105 -19.44 -9.28 3.46
C GLN A 105 -18.26 -8.99 4.38
N ALA A 106 -17.88 -7.71 4.55
CA ALA A 106 -16.79 -7.31 5.42
C ALA A 106 -17.09 -7.63 6.89
N ALA A 107 -18.32 -7.38 7.35
CA ALA A 107 -18.78 -7.73 8.70
C ALA A 107 -18.81 -9.24 8.91
N GLY A 108 -19.31 -10.00 7.94
CA GLY A 108 -19.30 -11.47 7.97
C GLY A 108 -17.88 -12.03 8.04
N LEU A 109 -16.95 -11.50 7.24
CA LEU A 109 -15.54 -11.85 7.30
C LEU A 109 -14.89 -11.43 8.62
N ALA A 110 -15.20 -10.25 9.14
CA ALA A 110 -14.69 -9.79 10.44
C ALA A 110 -15.19 -10.66 11.60
N LEU A 111 -16.47 -11.07 11.57
CA LEU A 111 -17.07 -11.98 12.55
C LEU A 111 -16.48 -13.39 12.42
N PHE A 112 -16.34 -13.90 11.21
CA PHE A 112 -15.71 -15.20 10.96
C PHE A 112 -14.23 -15.19 11.36
N TYR A 113 -13.53 -14.10 11.10
CA TYR A 113 -12.17 -13.89 11.58
C TYR A 113 -12.13 -13.82 13.11
N TYR A 114 -13.04 -13.11 13.76
CA TYR A 114 -13.09 -13.04 15.22
C TYR A 114 -13.35 -14.43 15.83
N TRP A 115 -14.33 -15.15 15.31
CA TRP A 115 -14.67 -16.50 15.80
C TRP A 115 -13.58 -17.53 15.43
N GLY A 116 -13.06 -17.51 14.21
CA GLY A 116 -11.94 -18.34 13.76
C GLY A 116 -10.62 -17.99 14.43
N SER A 117 -10.42 -16.75 14.85
CA SER A 117 -9.24 -16.32 15.62
C SER A 117 -9.22 -16.94 17.01
N SER A 118 -10.37 -17.37 17.57
CA SER A 118 -10.35 -18.18 18.79
C SER A 118 -9.68 -19.55 18.55
N GLN A 119 -9.83 -20.12 17.35
CA GLN A 119 -9.05 -21.31 16.94
C GLN A 119 -7.60 -20.96 16.57
N SER A 120 -7.33 -19.77 16.00
CA SER A 120 -5.96 -19.31 15.73
C SER A 120 -5.17 -19.09 17.02
N ARG A 121 -5.79 -18.53 18.07
CA ARG A 121 -5.16 -18.36 19.39
C ARG A 121 -4.80 -19.70 20.03
N GLU A 122 -5.71 -20.68 20.00
CA GLU A 122 -5.39 -22.04 20.48
C GLU A 122 -4.26 -22.68 19.65
N SER A 123 -4.25 -22.44 18.33
CA SER A 123 -3.18 -22.92 17.44
C SER A 123 -1.84 -22.23 17.70
N ASP A 124 -1.84 -20.92 17.93
CA ASP A 124 -0.65 -20.13 18.25
C ASP A 124 -0.09 -20.52 19.62
N ASP A 125 -0.93 -20.65 20.65
CA ASP A 125 -0.54 -21.10 21.99
C ASP A 125 0.12 -22.50 21.94
N ARG A 126 -0.41 -23.42 21.12
CA ARG A 126 0.18 -24.74 20.90
C ARG A 126 1.49 -24.69 20.13
N MET A 127 1.65 -23.74 19.20
CA MET A 127 2.90 -23.56 18.45
C MET A 127 3.99 -22.95 19.34
N GLU A 128 3.64 -21.98 20.19
CA GLU A 128 4.54 -21.36 21.17
C GLU A 128 5.03 -22.38 22.20
N ALA A 129 4.12 -23.19 22.76
CA ALA A 129 4.48 -24.28 23.68
C ALA A 129 5.43 -25.32 23.05
N LYS A 130 5.30 -25.60 21.75
CA LYS A 130 6.22 -26.48 21.01
C LYS A 130 7.56 -25.80 20.75
N LEU A 131 7.56 -24.51 20.44
CA LEU A 131 8.77 -23.74 20.21
C LEU A 131 9.61 -23.65 21.49
N ASP A 132 8.98 -23.37 22.63
CA ASP A 132 9.61 -23.34 23.95
C ASP A 132 10.19 -24.71 24.35
N ALA A 133 9.45 -25.79 24.08
CA ALA A 133 9.96 -27.14 24.32
C ALA A 133 11.23 -27.44 23.51
N LEU A 134 11.29 -27.00 22.24
CA LEU A 134 12.46 -27.15 21.38
C LEU A 134 13.63 -26.26 21.81
N LEU A 135 13.35 -25.02 22.21
CA LEU A 135 14.36 -24.07 22.73
C LEU A 135 15.00 -24.61 24.02
N ARG A 136 14.19 -25.14 24.92
CA ARG A 136 14.64 -25.79 26.17
C ARG A 136 15.45 -27.06 25.90
N GLU A 137 15.04 -27.90 24.95
CA GLU A 137 15.78 -29.10 24.56
C GLU A 137 17.14 -28.77 23.93
N ARG A 138 17.23 -27.63 23.21
CA ARG A 138 18.48 -27.12 22.62
C ARG A 138 19.33 -26.29 23.57
N GLY A 139 18.88 -26.08 24.82
CA GLY A 139 19.59 -25.30 25.83
C GLY A 139 19.71 -23.80 25.51
N LEU A 140 18.82 -23.27 24.67
CA LEU A 140 18.76 -21.86 24.29
C LEU A 140 17.53 -21.25 24.96
N ASP A 141 17.67 -20.83 26.22
CA ASP A 141 16.61 -20.20 26.97
C ASP A 141 16.70 -18.67 26.79
N PRO A 142 15.69 -17.97 26.25
CA PRO A 142 15.75 -16.52 26.07
C PRO A 142 15.76 -15.73 27.40
N ASP A 143 15.34 -16.35 28.50
CA ASP A 143 15.29 -15.74 29.84
C ASP A 143 16.53 -16.01 30.71
N ASN A 144 17.49 -16.80 30.21
CA ASN A 144 18.80 -16.97 30.84
C ASN A 144 19.89 -17.11 29.75
N PRO A 145 20.59 -16.01 29.40
CA PRO A 145 21.49 -15.94 28.24
C PRO A 145 22.72 -16.85 28.33
#